data_AF-A0A2N2X6M0-F1
#
_entry.id   AF-A0A2N2X6M0-F1
#
_cell.length_a   1.000
_cell.length_b   1.000
_cell.length_c   1.000
_cell.angle_alpha   90.00
_cell.angle_beta   90.00
_cell.angle_gamma   90.00
#
_symmetry.space_group_name_H-M   'P 1'
#
loop_
_entity.id
_entity.type
_entity.pdbx_description
1 polymer ?
#
loop_
_entity_poly.entity_id
_entity_poly.type
_entity_poly.pdbx_seq_one_letter_code
_entity_poly.pdbx_strand_id
1 'polypeptide(L)'
;MKKLIYILLFGLFLVNCEKDDSLSSVDRNVITEDGSVPFEELLILMNLKTSDSTYLVVKSIDSVSIFINNYQWSKSNSLILDTSKVNKTLVGNSYQTKQKINYLIIANQHIEEPAYTTAGEFAQYLNAVYELKPGEYACLIESFQITFNDNSTKIYYPFDYTTFKVEQNSRSAYIGEIEIKIN
;
A
#
# COMPACT_ATOMS: atom_id res chain seq x y z
N MET A 1 -35.72 52.41 8.24
CA MET A 1 -35.16 51.06 8.47
C MET A 1 -35.61 50.16 7.33
N LYS A 2 -34.74 49.83 6.36
CA LYS A 2 -35.03 48.83 5.29
C LYS A 2 -33.83 48.52 4.36
N LYS A 3 -32.68 49.20 4.52
CA LYS A 3 -31.51 49.01 3.63
C LYS A 3 -30.33 48.25 4.24
N LEU A 4 -30.41 47.80 5.50
CA LEU A 4 -29.34 47.04 6.15
C LEU A 4 -29.51 45.51 6.09
N ILE A 5 -30.63 45.01 5.57
CA ILE A 5 -30.91 43.57 5.49
C ILE A 5 -30.25 42.90 4.27
N TYR A 6 -29.91 43.65 3.22
CA TYR A 6 -29.36 43.07 2.00
C TYR A 6 -27.88 42.69 2.07
N ILE A 7 -27.12 43.21 3.03
CA ILE A 7 -25.69 42.88 3.19
C ILE A 7 -25.49 41.59 4.00
N LEU A 8 -26.45 41.20 4.84
CA LEU A 8 -26.36 39.96 5.61
C LEU A 8 -26.65 38.70 4.76
N LEU A 9 -27.35 38.83 3.63
CA LEU A 9 -27.72 37.70 2.77
C LEU A 9 -26.67 37.34 1.70
N PHE A 10 -25.67 38.19 1.45
CA PHE A 10 -24.62 37.91 0.46
C PHE A 10 -23.39 37.19 1.04
N GLY A 11 -23.32 37.06 2.37
CA GLY A 11 -22.23 36.36 3.07
C GLY A 11 -22.41 34.84 3.21
N LEU A 12 -23.57 34.30 2.85
CA LEU A 12 -23.88 32.86 3.01
C LEU A 12 -23.47 31.99 1.82
N PHE A 13 -22.81 32.54 0.79
CA PHE A 13 -22.31 31.79 -0.37
C PHE A 13 -20.84 31.35 -0.27
N LEU A 14 -20.17 31.55 0.86
CA LEU A 14 -18.79 31.11 1.08
C LEU A 14 -18.67 30.07 2.20
N VAL A 15 -19.63 29.14 2.29
CA VAL A 15 -19.38 27.87 2.97
C VAL A 15 -18.86 26.92 1.90
N ASN A 16 -17.53 26.96 1.72
CA ASN A 16 -16.83 25.87 1.06
C ASN A 16 -17.00 24.66 1.98
N CYS A 17 -18.00 23.82 1.69
CA CYS A 17 -18.06 22.49 2.26
C CYS A 17 -16.95 21.72 1.56
N GLU A 18 -15.74 21.78 2.11
CA GLU A 18 -14.75 20.73 1.90
C GLU A 18 -15.39 19.46 2.47
N LYS A 19 -16.17 18.81 1.61
CA LYS A 19 -16.35 17.37 1.71
C LYS A 19 -14.95 16.81 1.59
N ASP A 20 -14.36 16.50 2.74
CA ASP A 20 -13.48 15.35 2.86
C ASP A 20 -14.30 14.12 2.44
N ASP A 21 -14.59 14.00 1.15
CA ASP A 21 -14.85 12.72 0.48
C ASP A 21 -13.48 12.04 0.34
N SER A 22 -12.78 11.88 1.46
CA SER A 22 -11.89 10.73 1.60
C SER A 22 -12.85 9.55 1.75
N LEU A 23 -13.26 9.00 0.62
CA LEU A 23 -13.82 7.66 0.55
C LEU A 23 -12.74 6.75 1.15
N SER A 24 -12.86 6.57 2.46
CA SER A 24 -12.16 5.53 3.18
C SER A 24 -12.42 4.23 2.42
N SER A 25 -11.42 3.38 2.32
CA SER A 25 -11.43 2.07 1.68
C SER A 25 -12.58 1.13 2.10
N VAL A 26 -13.47 1.57 2.99
CA VAL A 26 -14.66 0.92 3.54
C VAL A 26 -15.78 0.77 2.50
N ASP A 27 -15.90 1.63 1.49
CA ASP A 27 -16.97 1.55 0.47
C ASP A 27 -16.62 0.70 -0.76
N ARG A 28 -15.42 0.09 -0.82
CA ARG A 28 -15.03 -0.85 -1.88
C ARG A 28 -15.59 -2.26 -1.64
N ASN A 29 -16.90 -2.38 -1.42
CA ASN A 29 -17.58 -3.66 -1.56
C ASN A 29 -18.30 -3.66 -2.90
N VAL A 30 -17.52 -3.72 -3.99
CA VAL A 30 -18.08 -4.03 -5.30
C VAL A 30 -18.46 -5.51 -5.25
N ILE A 31 -19.69 -5.79 -4.83
CA ILE A 31 -20.29 -7.10 -5.07
C ILE A 31 -20.60 -7.10 -6.56
N THR A 32 -19.88 -7.92 -7.32
CA THR A 32 -20.14 -8.16 -8.73
C THR A 32 -21.57 -8.67 -8.92
N GLU A 33 -22.17 -8.46 -10.10
CA GLU A 33 -23.56 -8.87 -10.36
C GLU A 33 -23.80 -10.38 -10.14
N ASP A 34 -22.75 -11.20 -10.17
CA ASP A 34 -22.80 -12.64 -9.91
C ASP A 34 -22.55 -13.03 -8.43
N GLY A 35 -22.30 -12.07 -7.55
CA GLY A 35 -22.04 -12.28 -6.13
C GLY A 35 -20.61 -12.73 -5.79
N SER A 36 -19.69 -12.68 -6.75
CA SER A 36 -18.27 -12.92 -6.49
C SER A 36 -17.62 -11.75 -5.73
N VAL A 37 -16.55 -12.07 -4.99
CA VAL A 37 -15.74 -11.07 -4.27
C VAL A 37 -14.49 -10.81 -5.10
N PRO A 38 -14.27 -9.56 -5.57
CA PRO A 38 -13.08 -9.24 -6.34
C PRO A 38 -11.84 -9.31 -5.45
N PHE A 39 -10.77 -9.84 -6.02
CA PHE A 39 -9.47 -9.87 -5.35
C PHE A 39 -8.82 -8.49 -5.44
N GLU A 40 -8.46 -7.89 -4.31
CA GLU A 40 -8.02 -6.50 -4.24
C GLU A 40 -6.68 -6.31 -3.51
N GLU A 41 -6.31 -7.22 -2.59
CA GLU A 41 -5.24 -6.93 -1.64
C GLU A 41 -4.26 -8.10 -1.45
N LEU A 42 -2.97 -7.76 -1.41
CA LEU A 42 -1.90 -8.67 -1.01
C LEU A 42 -1.36 -8.28 0.36
N LEU A 43 -1.22 -9.25 1.26
CA LEU A 43 -0.63 -9.07 2.58
C LEU A 43 0.77 -9.69 2.60
N ILE A 44 1.77 -8.88 2.91
CA ILE A 44 3.19 -9.27 2.90
C ILE A 44 3.83 -8.87 4.22
N LEU A 45 4.57 -9.78 4.86
CA LEU A 45 5.48 -9.42 5.94
C LEU A 45 6.90 -9.33 5.38
N MET A 46 7.48 -8.14 5.36
CA MET A 46 8.88 -7.96 4.99
C MET A 46 9.75 -7.85 6.23
N ASN A 47 10.91 -8.50 6.21
CA ASN A 47 11.96 -8.29 7.20
C ASN A 47 13.32 -8.11 6.53
N LEU A 48 14.19 -7.37 7.21
CA LEU A 48 15.44 -6.87 6.65
C LEU A 48 16.61 -7.48 7.41
N LYS A 49 17.22 -8.50 6.84
CA LYS A 49 18.31 -9.25 7.48
C LYS A 49 19.66 -8.75 7.03
N THR A 50 20.54 -8.49 7.99
CA THR A 50 21.93 -8.08 7.73
C THR A 50 22.82 -9.30 7.52
N SER A 51 24.05 -9.06 7.03
CA SER A 51 25.07 -10.09 6.83
C SER A 51 25.48 -10.84 8.10
N ASP A 52 25.38 -10.21 9.27
CA ASP A 52 25.66 -10.81 10.59
C ASP A 52 24.46 -11.57 11.19
N SER A 53 23.42 -11.83 10.38
CA SER A 53 22.19 -12.52 10.78
C SER A 53 21.37 -11.80 11.86
N THR A 54 21.57 -10.49 12.02
CA THR A 54 20.65 -9.63 12.77
C THR A 54 19.62 -9.01 11.82
N TYR A 55 18.70 -8.22 12.37
CA TYR A 55 17.63 -7.55 11.64
C TYR A 55 17.75 -6.03 11.80
N LEU A 56 17.58 -5.30 10.70
CA LEU A 56 17.56 -3.85 10.72
C LEU A 56 16.26 -3.32 11.34
N VAL A 57 16.42 -2.41 12.30
CA VAL A 57 15.33 -1.64 12.88
C VAL A 57 15.27 -0.30 12.15
N VAL A 58 14.25 -0.13 11.33
CA VAL A 58 14.06 1.05 10.48
C VAL A 58 12.76 1.74 10.87
N LYS A 59 12.61 2.99 10.44
CA LYS A 59 11.39 3.76 10.71
C LYS A 59 10.24 3.24 9.86
N SER A 60 10.51 2.97 8.58
CA SER A 60 9.55 2.40 7.63
C SER A 60 10.26 1.76 6.45
N ILE A 61 9.54 0.84 5.79
CA ILE A 61 9.84 0.36 4.45
C ILE A 61 8.82 1.04 3.52
N ASP A 62 9.29 1.86 2.61
CA ASP A 62 8.46 2.71 1.76
C ASP A 62 8.57 2.29 0.30
N SER A 63 7.59 2.70 -0.51
CA SER A 63 7.64 2.57 -1.97
C SER A 63 7.97 1.17 -2.48
N VAL A 64 7.43 0.14 -1.83
CA VAL A 64 7.61 -1.26 -2.22
C VAL A 64 6.88 -1.49 -3.54
N SER A 65 7.65 -1.71 -4.60
CA SER A 65 7.19 -1.93 -5.96
C SER A 65 6.89 -3.42 -6.17
N ILE A 66 5.60 -3.75 -6.29
CA ILE A 66 5.11 -5.13 -6.35
C ILE A 66 4.52 -5.38 -7.73
N PHE A 67 4.95 -6.48 -8.35
CA PHE A 67 4.44 -6.97 -9.63
C PHE A 67 3.84 -8.35 -9.46
N ILE A 68 2.78 -8.63 -10.22
CA ILE A 68 2.23 -9.97 -10.38
C ILE A 68 2.37 -10.33 -11.84
N ASN A 69 3.11 -11.41 -12.12
CA ASN A 69 3.60 -11.71 -13.47
C ASN A 69 4.36 -10.49 -14.05
N ASN A 70 3.84 -9.89 -15.13
CA ASN A 70 4.44 -8.73 -15.80
C ASN A 70 3.69 -7.41 -15.52
N TYR A 71 2.68 -7.42 -14.65
CA TYR A 71 1.84 -6.25 -14.36
C TYR A 71 2.21 -5.66 -13.01
N GLN A 72 2.41 -4.34 -12.98
CA GLN A 72 2.58 -3.64 -11.72
C GLN A 72 1.27 -3.74 -10.93
N TRP A 73 1.34 -4.35 -9.76
CA TRP A 73 0.18 -4.52 -8.89
C TRP A 73 0.01 -3.32 -7.98
N SER A 74 1.07 -2.91 -7.28
CA SER A 74 1.01 -1.78 -6.37
C SER A 74 2.38 -1.17 -6.10
N LYS A 75 2.34 0.06 -5.57
CA LYS A 75 3.47 0.69 -4.91
C LYS A 75 3.04 1.13 -3.52
N SER A 76 3.50 0.43 -2.49
CA SER A 76 2.92 0.53 -1.14
C SER A 76 3.99 0.76 -0.07
N ASN A 77 3.60 1.40 1.03
CA ASN A 77 4.45 1.54 2.21
C ASN A 77 4.07 0.48 3.24
N SER A 78 5.00 0.12 4.12
CA SER A 78 4.70 -0.65 5.32
C SER A 78 3.83 0.15 6.27
N LEU A 79 2.98 -0.54 7.03
CA LEU A 79 2.31 0.07 8.17
C LEU A 79 3.32 0.54 9.22
N ILE A 80 2.94 1.59 9.95
CA ILE A 80 3.76 2.15 11.02
C ILE A 80 3.93 1.10 12.13
N LEU A 81 5.17 0.84 12.49
CA LEU A 81 5.53 -0.08 13.57
C LEU A 81 6.21 0.70 14.70
N ASP A 82 5.67 0.59 15.92
CA ASP A 82 6.34 1.14 17.11
C ASP A 82 7.53 0.25 17.50
N THR A 83 8.73 0.70 17.13
CA THR A 83 9.98 0.00 17.43
C THR A 83 10.64 0.47 18.74
N SER A 84 9.97 1.32 19.54
CA SER A 84 10.53 1.86 20.79
C SER A 84 10.89 0.77 21.79
N LYS A 85 10.06 -0.28 21.89
CA LYS A 85 10.22 -1.42 22.80
C LYS A 85 11.15 -2.52 22.29
N VAL A 86 11.61 -2.42 21.04
CA VAL A 86 12.56 -3.38 20.46
C VAL A 86 13.93 -3.16 21.08
N ASN A 87 14.48 -4.22 21.68
CA ASN A 87 15.86 -4.22 22.14
C ASN A 87 16.79 -4.19 20.92
N LYS A 88 17.51 -3.08 20.76
CA LYS A 88 18.29 -2.76 19.57
C LYS A 88 19.62 -2.15 19.95
N THR A 89 20.64 -2.44 19.15
CA THR A 89 22.00 -1.93 19.29
C THR A 89 22.34 -1.05 18.09
N LEU A 90 23.05 0.05 18.34
CA LEU A 90 23.58 0.89 17.28
C LEU A 90 24.82 0.23 16.69
N VAL A 91 24.82 -0.04 15.38
CA VAL A 91 25.92 -0.60 14.61
C VAL A 91 26.18 0.31 13.42
N GLY A 92 27.30 1.05 13.47
CA GLY A 92 27.56 2.16 12.55
C GLY A 92 26.47 3.22 12.69
N ASN A 93 25.77 3.51 11.59
CA ASN A 93 24.67 4.48 11.53
C ASN A 93 23.28 3.82 11.55
N SER A 94 23.19 2.53 11.86
CA SER A 94 21.95 1.75 11.80
C SER A 94 21.62 1.09 13.14
N TYR A 95 20.34 0.95 13.45
CA TYR A 95 19.90 0.14 14.59
C TYR A 95 19.66 -1.29 14.13
N GLN A 96 20.17 -2.25 14.89
CA GLN A 96 20.06 -3.68 14.61
C GLN A 96 19.55 -4.44 15.83
N THR A 97 18.90 -5.56 15.62
CA THR A 97 18.41 -6.44 16.69
C THR A 97 18.52 -7.91 16.30
N LYS A 98 18.66 -8.80 17.27
CA LYS A 98 18.60 -10.26 17.03
C LYS A 98 17.16 -10.76 16.84
N GLN A 99 16.17 -9.97 17.20
CA GLN A 99 14.76 -10.33 17.06
C GLN A 99 14.28 -9.99 15.66
N LYS A 100 13.59 -10.92 15.01
CA LYS A 100 12.99 -10.65 13.70
C LYS A 100 11.94 -9.55 13.81
N ILE A 101 12.04 -8.54 12.95
CA ILE A 101 11.08 -7.44 12.86
C ILE A 101 10.33 -7.56 11.54
N ASN A 102 9.03 -7.79 11.61
CA ASN A 102 8.15 -7.95 10.46
C ASN A 102 7.38 -6.64 10.22
N TYR A 103 7.65 -6.03 9.07
CA TYR A 103 6.93 -4.86 8.59
C TYR A 103 5.80 -5.33 7.67
N LEU A 104 4.56 -5.08 8.08
CA LEU A 104 3.38 -5.46 7.31
C LEU A 104 3.15 -4.47 6.17
N ILE A 105 2.99 -4.99 4.96
CA ILE A 105 2.60 -4.26 3.77
C ILE A 105 1.25 -4.78 3.31
N ILE A 106 0.31 -3.85 3.12
CA ILE A 106 -0.99 -4.09 2.52
C ILE A 106 -0.94 -3.48 1.13
N ALA A 107 -0.78 -4.36 0.15
CA ALA A 107 -0.60 -4.02 -1.25
C ALA A 107 -1.94 -4.10 -1.98
N ASN A 108 -2.67 -3.00 -1.93
CA ASN A 108 -3.92 -2.83 -2.67
C ASN A 108 -3.63 -2.67 -4.15
N GLN A 109 -4.47 -3.25 -5.00
CA GLN A 109 -4.41 -3.05 -6.43
C GLN A 109 -4.39 -1.55 -6.74
N HIS A 110 -3.36 -1.11 -7.46
CA HIS A 110 -3.26 0.25 -7.93
C HIS A 110 -4.08 0.39 -9.20
N ILE A 111 -5.32 0.84 -9.05
CA ILE A 111 -6.13 1.28 -10.17
C ILE A 111 -6.17 2.80 -10.09
N GLU A 112 -5.59 3.48 -11.08
CA GLU A 112 -5.84 4.91 -11.24
C GLU A 112 -7.32 5.07 -11.59
N GLU A 113 -8.10 5.64 -10.68
CA GLU A 113 -9.52 5.96 -10.91
C GLU A 113 -9.58 7.30 -11.64
N PRO A 114 -9.83 7.32 -12.97
CA PRO A 114 -9.98 8.59 -13.67
C PRO A 114 -11.26 9.29 -13.20
N ALA A 115 -11.25 10.62 -13.17
CA ALA A 115 -12.50 11.37 -13.03
C ALA A 115 -13.40 11.01 -14.24
N TYR A 116 -14.45 10.22 -14.01
CA TYR A 116 -15.30 9.69 -15.07
C TYR A 116 -16.15 10.80 -15.71
N THR A 117 -15.61 11.47 -16.73
CA THR A 117 -16.35 12.49 -17.49
C THR A 117 -16.98 11.91 -18.76
N THR A 118 -16.49 10.78 -19.25
CA THR A 118 -17.02 10.09 -20.44
C THR A 118 -17.15 8.57 -20.25
N ALA A 119 -18.06 7.95 -21.00
CA ALA A 119 -18.20 6.49 -21.04
C ALA A 119 -16.93 5.78 -21.54
N GLY A 120 -16.09 6.47 -22.34
CA GLY A 120 -14.80 5.95 -22.80
C GLY A 120 -13.77 5.85 -21.66
N GLU A 121 -13.74 6.83 -20.76
CA GLU A 121 -12.86 6.81 -19.57
C GLU A 121 -13.28 5.72 -18.58
N PHE A 122 -14.58 5.51 -18.40
CA PHE A 122 -15.11 4.39 -17.61
C PHE A 122 -14.75 3.03 -18.22
N ALA A 123 -14.85 2.89 -19.55
CA ALA A 123 -14.42 1.67 -20.24
C ALA A 123 -12.90 1.43 -20.13
N GLN A 124 -12.09 2.49 -20.17
CA GLN A 124 -10.64 2.39 -19.93
C GLN A 124 -10.32 1.93 -18.51
N TYR A 125 -11.01 2.48 -17.51
CA TYR A 125 -10.92 2.02 -16.12
C TYR A 125 -11.28 0.53 -16.00
N LEU A 126 -12.42 0.09 -16.55
CA LEU A 126 -12.82 -1.33 -16.53
C LEU A 126 -11.79 -2.24 -17.22
N ASN A 127 -11.16 -1.78 -18.29
CA ASN A 127 -10.08 -2.52 -18.95
C ASN A 127 -8.76 -2.51 -18.16
N ALA A 128 -8.53 -1.50 -17.32
CA ALA A 128 -7.36 -1.39 -16.44
C ALA A 128 -7.50 -2.23 -15.16
N VAL A 129 -8.72 -2.64 -14.80
CA VAL A 129 -8.95 -3.60 -13.72
C VAL A 129 -8.36 -4.95 -14.12
N TYR A 130 -7.13 -5.21 -13.66
CA TYR A 130 -6.51 -6.52 -13.78
C TYR A 130 -7.07 -7.45 -12.71
N GLU A 131 -8.17 -8.13 -13.02
CA GLU A 131 -8.78 -9.07 -12.09
C GLU A 131 -8.01 -10.40 -12.06
N LEU A 132 -7.48 -10.75 -10.88
CA LEU A 132 -6.88 -12.06 -10.67
C LEU A 132 -7.98 -13.10 -10.51
N LYS A 133 -7.99 -14.08 -11.41
CA LYS A 133 -8.86 -15.25 -11.28
C LYS A 133 -8.32 -16.21 -10.23
N PRO A 134 -9.13 -17.12 -9.68
CA PRO A 134 -8.61 -18.16 -8.80
C PRO A 134 -7.51 -18.99 -9.48
N GLY A 135 -6.37 -19.13 -8.82
CA GLY A 135 -5.18 -19.75 -9.43
C GLY A 135 -3.88 -19.45 -8.68
N GLU A 136 -2.79 -20.01 -9.20
CA GLU A 136 -1.42 -19.79 -8.69
C GLU A 136 -0.74 -18.65 -9.46
N TYR A 137 -0.09 -17.76 -8.73
CA TYR A 137 0.56 -16.56 -9.27
C TYR A 137 1.97 -16.39 -8.69
N ALA A 138 2.83 -15.69 -9.44
CA ALA A 138 4.12 -15.23 -8.96
C ALA A 138 4.05 -13.73 -8.64
N CYS A 139 4.46 -13.38 -7.43
CA CYS A 139 4.66 -12.03 -6.95
C CYS A 139 6.16 -11.69 -6.97
N LEU A 140 6.50 -10.56 -7.55
CA LEU A 140 7.84 -9.99 -7.58
C LEU A 140 7.87 -8.72 -6.73
N ILE A 141 8.82 -8.66 -5.80
CA ILE A 141 9.25 -7.39 -5.19
C ILE A 141 10.45 -6.89 -5.99
N GLU A 142 10.19 -5.91 -6.86
CA GLU A 142 11.22 -5.33 -7.73
C GLU A 142 12.16 -4.41 -6.94
N SER A 143 11.57 -3.49 -6.17
CA SER A 143 12.30 -2.46 -5.45
C SER A 143 11.57 -1.99 -4.20
N PHE A 144 12.31 -1.38 -3.28
CA PHE A 144 11.75 -0.69 -2.11
C PHE A 144 12.73 0.37 -1.60
N GLN A 145 12.21 1.34 -0.85
CA GLN A 145 12.99 2.31 -0.11
C GLN A 145 12.95 1.98 1.37
N ILE A 146 14.05 2.21 2.07
CA ILE A 146 14.09 2.22 3.54
C ILE A 146 14.20 3.65 3.99
N THR A 147 13.42 4.02 5.01
CA THR A 147 13.66 5.23 5.81
C THR A 147 14.27 4.83 7.15
N PHE A 148 15.49 5.30 7.39
CA PHE A 148 16.22 5.06 8.64
C PHE A 148 15.71 5.97 9.77
N ASN A 149 16.16 5.70 11.00
CA ASN A 149 15.72 6.45 12.19
C ASN A 149 16.21 7.91 12.22
N ASP A 150 17.26 8.23 11.44
CA ASP A 150 17.73 9.60 11.21
C ASP A 150 17.01 10.31 10.03
N ASN A 151 15.99 9.66 9.45
CA ASN A 151 15.26 10.07 8.24
C ASN A 151 16.08 10.07 6.94
N SER A 152 17.30 9.54 6.95
CA SER A 152 17.98 9.21 5.69
C SER A 152 17.22 8.08 4.98
N THR A 153 17.35 8.03 3.65
CA THR A 153 16.68 7.03 2.83
C THR A 153 17.66 6.28 1.93
N LYS A 154 17.35 5.02 1.62
CA LYS A 154 18.12 4.22 0.67
C LYS A 154 17.20 3.29 -0.11
N ILE A 155 17.40 3.22 -1.42
CA ILE A 155 16.62 2.38 -2.33
C ILE A 155 17.37 1.06 -2.57
N TYR A 156 16.60 -0.03 -2.63
CA TYR A 156 17.06 -1.39 -2.86
C TYR A 156 16.28 -2.02 -4.01
N TYR A 157 16.97 -2.90 -4.76
CA TYR A 157 16.42 -3.62 -5.90
C TYR A 157 16.66 -5.13 -5.73
N PRO A 158 15.89 -5.81 -4.87
CA PRO A 158 16.13 -7.21 -4.56
C PRO A 158 15.73 -8.16 -5.70
N PHE A 159 14.76 -7.77 -6.54
CA PHE A 159 14.14 -8.64 -7.55
C PHE A 159 13.74 -10.03 -6.98
N ASP A 160 13.08 -10.03 -5.83
CA ASP A 160 12.75 -11.25 -5.09
C ASP A 160 11.37 -11.79 -5.48
N TYR A 161 11.25 -13.11 -5.62
CA TYR A 161 10.04 -13.78 -6.11
C TYR A 161 9.45 -14.71 -5.07
N THR A 162 8.13 -14.70 -4.98
CA THR A 162 7.38 -15.66 -4.17
C THR A 162 6.08 -16.03 -4.88
N THR A 163 5.60 -17.24 -4.66
CA THR A 163 4.34 -17.74 -5.23
C THR A 163 3.22 -17.62 -4.23
N PHE A 164 2.02 -17.30 -4.69
CA PHE A 164 0.83 -17.26 -3.86
C PHE A 164 -0.39 -17.75 -4.65
N LYS A 165 -1.41 -18.18 -3.91
CA LYS A 165 -2.66 -18.66 -4.47
C LYS A 165 -3.78 -17.65 -4.24
N VAL A 166 -4.52 -17.35 -5.29
CA VAL A 166 -5.79 -16.64 -5.23
C VAL A 166 -6.89 -17.67 -5.07
N GLU A 167 -7.57 -17.65 -3.93
CA GLU A 167 -8.73 -18.49 -3.67
C GLU A 167 -10.00 -17.86 -4.24
N GLN A 168 -10.96 -18.71 -4.60
CA GLN A 168 -12.27 -18.25 -5.07
C GLN A 168 -13.00 -17.47 -3.97
N ASN A 169 -13.62 -16.35 -4.35
CA ASN A 169 -14.36 -15.45 -3.45
C ASN A 169 -13.52 -14.92 -2.27
N SER A 170 -12.23 -14.71 -2.48
CA SER A 170 -11.35 -14.05 -1.51
C SER A 170 -10.98 -12.65 -1.97
N ARG A 171 -11.11 -11.67 -1.06
CA ARG A 171 -10.67 -10.28 -1.31
C ARG A 171 -9.15 -10.13 -1.23
N SER A 172 -8.49 -10.97 -0.43
CA SER A 172 -7.07 -10.84 -0.17
C SER A 172 -6.34 -12.16 -0.11
N ALA A 173 -5.02 -12.12 -0.30
CA ALA A 173 -4.14 -13.26 -0.06
C ALA A 173 -2.96 -12.85 0.82
N TYR A 174 -2.62 -13.72 1.77
CA TYR A 174 -1.36 -13.62 2.49
C TYR A 174 -0.26 -14.32 1.68
N ILE A 175 0.69 -13.53 1.20
CA ILE A 175 1.80 -14.03 0.37
C ILE A 175 2.86 -14.73 1.22
N GLY A 176 2.99 -14.34 2.48
CA GLY A 176 3.97 -14.91 3.39
C GLY A 176 4.94 -13.86 3.94
N GLU A 177 6.07 -14.37 4.40
CA GLU A 177 7.15 -13.60 4.98
C GLU A 177 8.35 -13.59 4.01
N ILE A 178 8.82 -12.40 3.67
CA ILE A 178 9.90 -12.16 2.73
C ILE A 178 11.10 -11.59 3.50
N GLU A 179 12.17 -12.39 3.59
CA GLU A 179 13.42 -12.02 4.26
C GLU A 179 14.41 -11.46 3.24
N ILE A 180 14.55 -10.14 3.21
CA ILE A 180 15.46 -9.46 2.30
C ILE A 180 16.82 -9.28 2.96
N LYS A 181 17.84 -9.83 2.30
CA LYS A 181 19.23 -9.69 2.73
C LYS A 181 19.76 -8.31 2.32
N ILE A 182 20.21 -7.55 3.30
CA ILE A 182 20.78 -6.22 3.13
C ILE A 182 22.28 -6.29 3.43
N ASN A 183 23.07 -5.90 2.44
CA ASN A 183 24.53 -5.73 2.54
C ASN A 183 24.90 -4.28 2.88
#